data_AF-A0A938SAE1-F1
#
_entry.id   AF-A0A938SAE1-F1
#
_cell.length_a   1.000
_cell.length_b   1.000
_cell.length_c   1.000
_cell.angle_alpha   90.00
_cell.angle_beta   90.00
_cell.angle_gamma   90.00
#
_symmetry.space_group_name_H-M   'P 1'
#
loop_
_entity.id
_entity.type
_entity.pdbx_description
1 polymer ?
#
loop_
_entity_poly.entity_id
_entity_poly.type
_entity_poly.pdbx_seq_one_letter_code
_entity_poly.pdbx_strand_id
1 'polypeptide(L)'
;MNEIAGGVLAAKDFVAGAVSCGIKTKAGALDLGVIFSETPAAAAAMFTTNKVCAAPVKVSREHVRGGRARAVVVNSGNANACTGVRGLRDAQTMAQLAANGLGLKPGEVLVASTGIIGRPLPMGK
;
A
#
# COMPACT_ATOMS: atom_id res chain seq x y z
N MET A 1 -12.02 15.40 -20.87
CA MET A 1 -11.21 15.06 -19.69
C MET A 1 -10.02 16.00 -19.75
N ASN A 2 -9.85 16.88 -18.77
CA ASN A 2 -8.75 17.84 -18.77
C ASN A 2 -7.56 17.19 -18.06
N GLU A 3 -6.44 17.03 -18.76
CA GLU A 3 -5.22 16.49 -18.18
C GLU A 3 -4.44 17.59 -17.46
N ILE A 4 -3.88 17.24 -16.30
CA ILE A 4 -3.05 18.12 -15.48
C ILE A 4 -1.73 17.41 -15.24
N ALA A 5 -0.61 18.11 -15.47
CA ALA A 5 0.73 17.58 -15.20
C ALA A 5 0.96 17.41 -13.69
N GLY A 6 1.79 16.43 -13.29
CA GLY A 6 2.16 16.17 -11.88
C GLY A 6 1.58 14.88 -11.28
N GLY A 7 0.69 14.18 -12.00
CA GLY A 7 0.15 12.90 -11.57
C GLY A 7 -0.57 12.99 -10.22
N VAL A 8 -0.30 12.06 -9.30
CA VAL A 8 -0.91 12.06 -7.96
C VAL A 8 -0.56 13.28 -7.11
N LEU A 9 0.53 13.99 -7.45
CA LEU A 9 1.00 15.19 -6.76
C LEU A 9 0.45 16.50 -7.36
N ALA A 10 -0.38 16.41 -8.40
CA ALA A 10 -1.05 17.59 -8.95
C ALA A 10 -2.11 18.16 -7.98
N ALA A 11 -2.69 17.31 -7.14
CA ALA A 11 -3.61 17.71 -6.09
C ALA A 11 -2.85 18.31 -4.91
N LYS A 12 -3.39 19.40 -4.34
CA LYS A 12 -2.82 20.02 -3.14
C LYS A 12 -2.82 19.05 -1.96
N ASP A 13 -1.85 19.22 -1.07
CA ASP A 13 -1.71 18.48 0.19
C ASP A 13 -1.50 16.96 0.01
N PHE A 14 -1.14 16.51 -1.20
CA PHE A 14 -0.65 15.17 -1.45
C PHE A 14 0.86 15.18 -1.64
N VAL A 15 1.53 14.31 -0.91
CA VAL A 15 2.97 14.03 -1.03
C VAL A 15 3.17 12.55 -1.31
N ALA A 16 4.27 12.21 -1.97
CA ALA A 16 4.61 10.83 -2.28
C ALA A 16 6.12 10.63 -2.19
N GLY A 17 6.51 9.41 -1.85
CA GLY A 17 7.90 8.98 -1.81
C GLY A 17 8.03 7.56 -2.32
N ALA A 18 9.21 7.23 -2.83
CA ALA A 18 9.54 5.88 -3.24
C ALA A 18 11.00 5.58 -2.93
N VAL A 19 11.26 4.34 -2.55
CA VAL A 19 12.60 3.85 -2.22
C VAL A 19 12.84 2.49 -2.86
N SER A 20 14.13 2.15 -3.00
CA SER A 20 14.58 0.80 -3.28
C SER A 20 14.92 0.15 -1.93
N CYS A 21 14.01 -0.66 -1.38
CA CYS A 21 14.25 -1.45 -0.16
C CYS A 21 14.74 -2.88 -0.47
N GLY A 22 14.84 -3.25 -1.75
CA GLY A 22 15.45 -4.50 -2.18
C GLY A 22 14.49 -5.70 -2.21
N ILE A 23 13.18 -5.49 -2.22
CA ILE A 23 12.21 -6.54 -2.61
C ILE A 23 12.53 -7.03 -4.03
N LYS A 24 12.85 -6.11 -4.94
CA LYS A 24 13.37 -6.44 -6.27
C LYS A 24 14.87 -6.71 -6.19
N THR A 25 15.33 -7.70 -6.94
CA THR A 25 16.75 -8.07 -7.01
C THR A 25 17.58 -7.14 -7.89
N LYS A 26 16.94 -6.43 -8.83
CA LYS A 26 17.61 -5.44 -9.67
C LYS A 26 18.05 -4.24 -8.82
N ALA A 27 19.35 -4.01 -8.72
CA ALA A 27 19.92 -2.90 -7.98
C ALA A 27 19.33 -1.55 -8.44
N GLY A 28 18.99 -0.70 -7.47
CA GLY A 28 18.42 0.63 -7.70
C GLY A 28 16.97 0.65 -8.19
N ALA A 29 16.32 -0.51 -8.38
CA ALA A 29 14.91 -0.54 -8.77
C ALA A 29 14.03 -0.14 -7.58
N LEU A 30 13.24 0.93 -7.75
CA LEU A 30 12.21 1.32 -6.78
C LEU A 30 11.18 0.21 -6.64
N ASP A 31 10.86 -0.14 -5.40
CA ASP A 31 10.02 -1.29 -5.07
C ASP A 31 9.13 -1.11 -3.84
N LEU A 32 9.27 0.01 -3.13
CA LEU A 32 8.35 0.47 -2.11
C LEU A 32 8.01 1.94 -2.35
N GLY A 33 6.73 2.28 -2.26
CA GLY A 33 6.24 3.64 -2.41
C GLY A 33 5.14 3.96 -1.42
N VAL A 34 4.95 5.25 -1.17
CA VAL A 34 3.88 5.77 -0.33
C VAL A 34 3.27 7.01 -0.99
N ILE A 35 1.95 7.11 -0.93
CA ILE A 35 1.20 8.34 -1.21
C ILE A 35 0.53 8.73 0.11
N PHE A 36 0.63 9.99 0.50
CA PHE A 36 0.14 10.50 1.76
C PHE A 36 -0.58 11.84 1.54
N SER A 37 -1.74 11.99 2.17
CA SER A 37 -2.45 13.25 2.26
C SER A 37 -2.17 13.92 3.61
N GLU A 38 -1.60 15.12 3.57
CA GLU A 38 -1.27 15.93 4.75
C GLU A 38 -2.51 16.39 5.53
N THR A 39 -3.69 16.31 4.90
CA THR A 39 -5.00 16.59 5.49
C THR A 39 -5.89 15.33 5.52
N PRO A 40 -7.01 15.33 6.27
CA PRO A 40 -7.97 14.22 6.23
C PRO A 40 -8.56 14.05 4.83
N ALA A 41 -8.46 12.84 4.26
CA ALA A 41 -8.96 12.54 2.93
C ALA A 41 -10.13 11.55 2.96
N ALA A 42 -11.19 11.87 2.20
CA ALA A 42 -12.22 10.91 1.85
C ALA A 42 -11.61 9.86 0.90
N ALA A 43 -11.95 8.59 1.12
CA ALA A 43 -11.40 7.49 0.35
C ALA A 43 -12.51 6.55 -0.11
N ALA A 44 -12.41 6.13 -1.37
CA ALA A 44 -13.19 5.05 -1.94
C ALA A 44 -12.23 4.10 -2.67
N ALA A 45 -12.50 2.81 -2.59
CA ALA A 45 -11.69 1.80 -3.26
C ALA A 45 -12.57 0.68 -3.80
N MET A 46 -12.24 0.22 -5.01
CA MET A 46 -12.75 -1.01 -5.58
C MET A 46 -11.66 -2.07 -5.55
N PHE A 47 -12.05 -3.31 -5.31
CA PHE A 47 -11.14 -4.44 -5.18
C PHE A 47 -11.51 -5.52 -6.20
N THR A 48 -10.56 -6.41 -6.49
CA THR A 48 -10.82 -7.57 -7.34
C THR A 48 -12.00 -8.42 -6.83
N THR A 49 -12.80 -8.93 -7.76
CA THR A 49 -13.90 -9.88 -7.51
C THR A 49 -13.42 -11.33 -7.48
N ASN A 50 -12.12 -11.59 -7.71
CA ASN A 50 -11.56 -12.93 -7.66
C ASN A 50 -11.72 -13.54 -6.27
N LYS A 51 -12.14 -14.82 -6.21
CA LYS A 51 -12.26 -15.59 -4.96
C LYS A 51 -10.91 -15.69 -4.22
N VAL A 52 -9.80 -15.74 -4.95
CA VAL A 52 -8.44 -15.72 -4.40
C VAL A 52 -7.98 -14.28 -4.26
N CYS A 53 -8.28 -13.68 -3.10
CA CYS A 53 -7.84 -12.32 -2.76
C CYS A 53 -6.52 -12.35 -1.97
N ALA A 54 -5.55 -11.54 -2.39
CA ALA A 54 -4.29 -11.31 -1.66
C ALA A 54 -4.53 -10.71 -0.27
N ALA A 55 -3.59 -10.91 0.66
CA ALA A 55 -3.63 -10.32 1.99
C ALA A 55 -3.82 -8.79 2.00
N PRO A 56 -3.07 -7.97 1.22
CA PRO A 56 -3.24 -6.51 1.21
C PRO A 56 -4.64 -6.07 0.79
N VAL A 57 -5.30 -6.81 -0.12
CA VAL A 57 -6.69 -6.52 -0.53
C VAL A 57 -7.64 -6.65 0.65
N LYS A 58 -7.46 -7.67 1.51
CA LYS A 58 -8.32 -7.87 2.69
C LYS A 58 -8.13 -6.76 3.71
N VAL A 59 -6.87 -6.38 3.98
CA VAL A 59 -6.54 -5.29 4.91
C VAL A 59 -7.09 -3.95 4.42
N SER A 60 -6.82 -3.58 3.17
CA SER A 60 -7.31 -2.31 2.60
C SER A 60 -8.83 -2.24 2.52
N ARG A 61 -9.50 -3.37 2.27
CA ARG A 61 -10.97 -3.44 2.30
C ARG A 61 -11.53 -3.14 3.67
N GLU A 62 -10.88 -3.61 4.73
CA GLU A 62 -11.24 -3.30 6.12
C GLU A 62 -11.02 -1.82 6.43
N HIS A 63 -9.84 -1.29 6.10
CA HIS A 63 -9.42 0.07 6.44
C HIS A 63 -10.29 1.14 5.75
N VAL A 64 -10.68 0.93 4.49
CA VAL A 64 -11.48 1.89 3.73
C VAL A 64 -12.97 1.89 4.10
N ARG A 65 -13.46 0.96 4.96
CA ARG A 65 -14.90 0.86 5.31
C ARG A 65 -15.48 2.16 5.88
N GLY A 66 -14.66 2.95 6.56
CA GLY A 66 -15.06 4.25 7.12
C GLY A 66 -15.12 5.40 6.09
N GLY A 67 -14.88 5.13 4.80
CA GLY A 67 -14.87 6.14 3.74
C GLY A 67 -13.72 7.13 3.84
N ARG A 68 -12.67 6.79 4.59
CA ARG A 68 -11.52 7.65 4.87
C ARG A 68 -10.24 6.82 4.88
N ALA A 69 -9.19 7.38 4.30
CA ALA A 69 -7.82 6.89 4.39
C ALA A 69 -6.90 8.05 4.05
N ARG A 70 -5.74 8.13 4.70
CA ARG A 70 -4.78 9.22 4.52
C ARG A 70 -3.51 8.80 3.82
N ALA A 71 -3.22 7.50 3.75
CA ALA A 71 -2.06 7.03 3.01
C ALA A 71 -2.35 5.73 2.26
N VAL A 72 -1.56 5.49 1.22
CA VAL A 72 -1.44 4.20 0.54
C VAL A 72 0.03 3.83 0.50
N VAL A 73 0.39 2.72 1.14
CA VAL A 73 1.73 2.13 1.03
C VAL A 73 1.70 0.95 0.06
N VAL A 74 2.60 0.97 -0.92
CA VAL A 74 2.59 0.03 -2.05
C VAL A 74 3.95 -0.60 -2.23
N ASN A 75 4.02 -1.93 -2.29
CA ASN A 75 5.24 -2.62 -2.69
C ASN A 75 5.08 -3.30 -4.06
N SER A 76 6.20 -3.51 -4.74
CA SER A 76 6.26 -4.27 -6.00
C SER A 76 7.39 -5.30 -5.99
N GLY A 77 7.23 -6.38 -6.78
CA GLY A 77 8.12 -7.54 -6.78
C GLY A 77 7.61 -8.71 -5.92
N ASN A 78 6.61 -8.48 -5.07
CA ASN A 78 5.95 -9.51 -4.28
C ASN A 78 4.47 -9.15 -4.10
N ALA A 79 3.56 -10.05 -4.48
CA ALA A 79 2.11 -9.80 -4.41
C ALA A 79 1.50 -10.02 -3.03
N ASN A 80 2.23 -10.65 -2.10
CA ASN A 80 1.72 -11.10 -0.81
C ASN A 80 0.35 -11.80 -0.94
N ALA A 81 0.26 -12.68 -1.95
CA ALA A 81 -0.93 -13.44 -2.30
C ALA A 81 -0.68 -14.92 -2.05
N CYS A 82 -1.71 -15.65 -1.61
CA CYS A 82 -1.63 -17.07 -1.24
C CYS A 82 -0.59 -17.37 -0.13
N THR A 83 -0.41 -16.43 0.80
CA THR A 83 0.59 -16.47 1.90
C THR A 83 -0.02 -16.76 3.28
N GLY A 84 -1.32 -17.11 3.33
CA GLY A 84 -2.03 -17.51 4.54
C GLY A 84 -2.07 -16.44 5.64
N VAL A 85 -2.10 -16.89 6.90
CA VAL A 85 -2.14 -16.02 8.09
C VAL A 85 -0.90 -15.14 8.19
N ARG A 86 0.27 -15.65 7.79
CA ARG A 86 1.50 -14.85 7.75
C ARG A 86 1.35 -13.65 6.83
N GLY A 87 0.85 -13.84 5.61
CA GLY A 87 0.65 -12.73 4.68
C GLY A 87 -0.29 -11.65 5.20
N LEU A 88 -1.35 -12.05 5.92
CA LEU A 88 -2.26 -11.10 6.56
C LEU A 88 -1.55 -10.27 7.63
N ARG A 89 -0.74 -10.91 8.48
CA ARG A 89 0.09 -10.22 9.48
C ARG A 89 1.09 -9.29 8.80
N ASP A 90 1.80 -9.75 7.77
CA ASP A 90 2.77 -8.95 7.02
C ASP A 90 2.12 -7.69 6.44
N ALA A 91 0.91 -7.79 5.88
CA ALA A 91 0.16 -6.63 5.37
C ALA A 91 -0.28 -5.67 6.48
N GLN A 92 -0.74 -6.19 7.63
CA GLN A 92 -1.07 -5.37 8.80
C GLN A 92 0.17 -4.67 9.37
N THR A 93 1.30 -5.36 9.44
CA THR A 93 2.59 -4.78 9.86
C THR A 93 3.05 -3.69 8.90
N MET A 94 2.91 -3.89 7.59
CA MET A 94 3.22 -2.86 6.60
C MET A 94 2.37 -1.61 6.78
N ALA A 95 1.06 -1.75 7.04
CA ALA A 95 0.19 -0.61 7.39
C ALA A 95 0.64 0.08 8.67
N GLN A 96 0.95 -0.69 9.73
CA GLN A 96 1.40 -0.17 11.02
C GLN A 96 2.71 0.62 10.91
N LEU A 97 3.70 0.09 10.18
CA LEU A 97 5.00 0.74 10.01
C LEU A 97 4.87 2.05 9.21
N ALA A 98 4.09 2.03 8.12
CA ALA A 98 3.79 3.25 7.37
C ALA A 98 3.03 4.27 8.21
N ALA A 99 2.04 3.83 9.00
CA ALA A 99 1.29 4.69 9.90
C ALA A 99 2.18 5.35 10.96
N ASN A 100 3.08 4.57 11.58
CA ASN A 100 4.04 5.09 12.55
C ASN A 100 4.96 6.17 11.93
N GLY A 101 5.47 5.92 10.72
CA GLY A 101 6.33 6.87 10.02
C GLY A 101 5.62 8.17 9.60
N LEU A 102 4.29 8.12 9.44
CA LEU A 102 3.46 9.25 9.01
C LEU A 102 2.65 9.91 10.15
N GLY A 103 2.76 9.40 11.39
CA GLY A 103 1.95 9.89 12.52
C GLY A 103 0.44 9.61 12.37
N LEU A 104 0.08 8.47 11.76
CA LEU A 104 -1.29 8.06 11.51
C LEU A 104 -1.70 6.86 12.37
N LYS A 105 -3.00 6.54 12.40
CA LYS A 105 -3.46 5.22 12.86
C LYS A 105 -3.31 4.18 11.74
N PRO A 106 -3.01 2.91 12.04
CA PRO A 106 -2.88 1.85 11.03
C PRO A 106 -4.07 1.72 10.09
N GLY A 107 -5.29 1.89 10.64
CA GLY A 107 -6.54 1.84 9.88
C GLY A 107 -6.73 3.00 8.89
N GLU A 108 -5.91 4.05 8.96
CA GLU A 108 -5.91 5.17 8.00
C GLU A 108 -4.98 4.91 6.80
N VAL A 109 -4.28 3.77 6.78
CA VAL A 109 -3.29 3.42 5.74
C VAL A 109 -3.79 2.23 4.93
N LEU A 110 -3.99 2.43 3.63
CA LEU A 110 -4.24 1.32 2.71
C LEU A 110 -2.91 0.68 2.30
N VAL A 111 -2.94 -0.63 2.05
CA VAL A 111 -1.79 -1.42 1.62
C VAL A 111 -2.10 -2.05 0.26
N ALA A 112 -1.14 -1.98 -0.66
CA ALA A 112 -1.19 -2.71 -1.93
C ALA A 112 0.14 -3.41 -2.21
N SER A 113 0.05 -4.55 -2.90
CA SER A 113 1.22 -5.35 -3.27
C SER A 113 1.03 -5.92 -4.66
N THR A 114 2.11 -5.97 -5.45
CA THR A 114 2.10 -6.59 -6.78
C THR A 114 3.40 -7.35 -7.04
N GLY A 115 3.32 -8.46 -7.76
CA GLY A 115 4.48 -9.29 -8.10
C GLY A 115 4.21 -10.78 -7.98
N ILE A 116 5.19 -11.54 -7.51
CA ILE A 116 5.12 -13.01 -7.44
C ILE A 116 4.08 -13.44 -6.39
N ILE A 117 3.22 -14.39 -6.76
CA ILE A 117 2.23 -15.05 -5.88
C ILE A 117 2.88 -16.23 -5.15
N GLY A 118 2.45 -16.50 -3.91
CA GLY A 118 2.88 -17.66 -3.12
C GLY A 118 4.20 -17.47 -2.36
N ARG A 119 4.81 -16.28 -2.40
CA ARG A 119 6.03 -15.96 -1.66
C ARG A 119 5.71 -15.01 -0.50
N PRO A 120 6.13 -15.31 0.74
CA PRO A 120 5.99 -14.37 1.85
C PRO A 120 6.71 -13.05 1.59
N LEU A 121 6.17 -11.95 2.11
CA LEU A 121 6.79 -10.64 1.99
C LEU A 121 8.09 -10.62 2.85
N PRO A 122 9.22 -10.13 2.33
CA PRO A 122 10.47 -10.10 3.09
C PRO A 122 10.49 -8.89 4.03
N MET A 123 9.71 -8.95 5.11
CA MET A 123 9.50 -7.84 6.06
C MET A 123 10.76 -7.32 6.78
N GLY A 124 11.88 -8.05 6.72
CA GLY A 124 13.15 -7.62 7.33
C GLY A 124 14.04 -6.78 6.40
N LYS A 125 13.52 -6.35 5.25
CA LYS A 125 14.21 -5.44 4.32
C LYS A 125 13.83 -3.99 4.57
#